data_AF-A0AAE0V9X7-F1
#
_entry.id   AF-A0AAE0V9X7-F1
#
_cell.length_a   1.000
_cell.length_b   1.000
_cell.length_c   1.000
_cell.angle_alpha   90.00
_cell.angle_beta   90.00
_cell.angle_gamma   90.00
#
_symmetry.space_group_name_H-M   'P 1'
#
loop_
_entity.id
_entity.type
_entity.pdbx_description
1 polymer ?
#
loop_
_entity_poly.entity_id
_entity_poly.type
_entity_poly.pdbx_seq_one_letter_code
_entity_poly.pdbx_strand_id
1 'polypeptide(L)'
;MYYYIGSCEYQGQVFGIGDSWITNDCYQCVCMEPFGVGCCDHNLQPVDYPDWCEVIKKPDSCLSVVVMKANHKLPCLYGKRGKRPDTWKSDNDPIF
;
A
#
# COMPACT_ATOMS: atom_id res chain seq x y z
N MET A 1 -32.61 -15.67 -23.53
CA MET A 1 -31.21 -15.25 -23.52
C MET A 1 -30.70 -15.41 -22.10
N TYR A 2 -29.81 -16.37 -21.84
CA TYR A 2 -29.18 -16.52 -20.53
C TYR A 2 -27.94 -15.62 -20.49
N TYR A 3 -27.86 -14.71 -19.52
CA TYR A 3 -26.67 -13.88 -19.28
C TYR A 3 -25.80 -14.63 -18.26
N TYR A 4 -24.63 -15.10 -18.68
CA TYR A 4 -23.66 -15.70 -17.77
C TYR A 4 -22.75 -14.58 -17.25
N ILE A 5 -22.84 -14.28 -15.96
CA ILE A 5 -21.93 -13.35 -15.30
C ILE A 5 -20.70 -14.16 -14.92
N GLY A 6 -19.55 -13.83 -15.53
CA GLY A 6 -18.27 -14.42 -15.15
C GLY A 6 -17.88 -14.08 -13.71
N SER A 7 -17.08 -14.92 -13.09
CA SER A 7 -16.45 -14.65 -11.79
C SER A 7 -14.97 -15.02 -11.85
N CYS A 8 -14.21 -14.49 -10.89
CA CYS A 8 -12.81 -14.83 -10.69
C CYS A 8 -12.68 -15.64 -9.39
N GLU A 9 -11.68 -16.52 -9.32
CA GLU A 9 -11.37 -17.26 -8.10
C GLU A 9 -9.92 -17.03 -7.69
N TYR A 10 -9.70 -16.72 -6.41
CA TYR A 10 -8.37 -16.58 -5.83
C TYR A 10 -8.34 -17.18 -4.42
N GLN A 11 -7.45 -18.15 -4.18
CA GLN A 11 -7.29 -18.84 -2.90
C GLN A 11 -8.62 -19.41 -2.32
N GLY A 12 -9.49 -19.91 -3.19
CA GLY A 12 -10.79 -20.46 -2.80
C GLY A 12 -11.88 -19.42 -2.49
N GLN A 13 -11.58 -18.12 -2.65
CA GLN A 13 -12.58 -17.05 -2.62
C GLN A 13 -13.04 -16.72 -4.04
N VAL A 14 -14.34 -16.51 -4.19
CA VAL A 14 -14.96 -16.11 -5.47
C VAL A 14 -15.21 -14.62 -5.46
N PHE A 15 -14.79 -13.95 -6.53
CA PHE A 15 -14.91 -12.51 -6.76
C PHE A 15 -15.81 -12.27 -7.97
N GLY A 16 -16.78 -11.38 -7.82
CA GLY A 16 -17.61 -10.91 -8.92
C GLY A 16 -16.86 -9.93 -9.82
N ILE A 17 -17.42 -9.64 -11.00
CA ILE A 17 -16.92 -8.59 -11.88
C ILE A 17 -16.92 -7.24 -11.13
N GLY A 18 -15.79 -6.53 -11.19
CA GLY A 18 -15.56 -5.27 -10.50
C GLY A 18 -14.95 -5.41 -9.10
N ASP A 19 -14.97 -6.60 -8.51
CA ASP A 19 -14.35 -6.83 -7.20
C ASP A 19 -12.82 -6.72 -7.29
N SER A 20 -12.23 -6.29 -6.18
CA SER A 20 -10.77 -6.13 -6.06
C SER A 20 -10.24 -6.70 -4.75
N TRP A 21 -9.00 -7.15 -4.77
CA TRP A 21 -8.32 -7.71 -3.60
C TRP A 21 -6.82 -7.40 -3.64
N ILE A 22 -6.16 -7.45 -2.49
CA ILE A 22 -4.71 -7.34 -2.36
C ILE A 22 -4.14 -8.72 -2.07
N THR A 23 -3.13 -9.14 -2.84
CA THR A 23 -2.40 -10.39 -2.57
C THR A 23 -1.37 -10.21 -1.46
N ASN A 24 -0.91 -11.32 -0.87
CA ASN A 24 0.16 -11.30 0.13
C ASN A 24 1.49 -10.74 -0.43
N ASP A 25 1.68 -10.85 -1.75
CA ASP A 25 2.82 -10.28 -2.47
C ASP A 25 2.59 -8.81 -2.88
N CYS A 26 1.55 -8.17 -2.34
CA CYS A 26 1.23 -6.77 -2.54
C CYS A 26 0.87 -6.40 -3.98
N TYR A 27 0.10 -7.25 -4.65
CA TYR A 27 -0.56 -6.88 -5.90
C TYR A 27 -2.00 -6.49 -5.65
N GLN A 28 -2.43 -5.35 -6.17
CA GLN A 28 -3.83 -4.97 -6.26
C GLN A 28 -4.42 -5.64 -7.51
N CYS A 29 -5.33 -6.58 -7.31
CA CYS A 29 -5.99 -7.30 -8.38
C CYS A 29 -7.45 -6.86 -8.52
N VAL A 30 -7.98 -6.93 -9.74
CA VAL A 30 -9.39 -6.64 -10.07
C VAL A 30 -9.92 -7.74 -10.98
N CYS A 31 -11.14 -8.22 -10.70
CA CYS A 31 -11.87 -9.10 -11.60
C CYS A 31 -12.55 -8.27 -12.70
N MET A 32 -12.07 -8.38 -13.94
CA MET A 32 -12.44 -7.48 -15.04
C MET A 32 -13.50 -8.11 -15.96
N GLU A 33 -14.35 -7.26 -16.55
CA GLU A 33 -15.29 -7.63 -17.62
C GLU A 33 -14.55 -7.71 -18.98
N PRO A 34 -14.89 -8.65 -19.89
CA PRO A 34 -15.91 -9.71 -19.78
C PRO A 34 -15.46 -10.94 -18.98
N PHE A 35 -14.16 -11.17 -18.82
CA PHE A 35 -13.58 -12.19 -17.96
C PHE A 35 -12.07 -11.96 -17.83
N GLY A 36 -11.53 -12.17 -16.62
CA GLY A 36 -10.08 -12.17 -16.37
C GLY A 36 -9.68 -11.40 -15.12
N VAL A 37 -8.44 -11.62 -14.68
CA VAL A 37 -7.85 -10.94 -13.53
C VAL A 37 -6.73 -10.03 -14.01
N GLY A 38 -6.79 -8.76 -13.66
CA GLY A 38 -5.71 -7.79 -13.87
C GLY A 38 -5.10 -7.44 -12.53
N CYS A 39 -3.78 -7.47 -12.41
CA CYS A 39 -3.07 -7.15 -11.18
C CYS A 39 -1.99 -6.09 -11.42
N CYS A 40 -1.91 -5.13 -10.51
CA CYS A 40 -0.89 -4.09 -10.50
C CYS A 40 -0.06 -4.19 -9.22
N ASP A 41 1.24 -3.90 -9.30
CA ASP A 41 2.07 -3.79 -8.11
C ASP A 41 1.53 -2.65 -7.22
N HIS A 42 1.17 -2.97 -5.97
CA HIS A 42 0.68 -2.02 -4.99
C HIS A 42 1.83 -1.39 -4.18
N ASN A 43 3.06 -1.88 -4.33
CA ASN A 43 4.23 -1.33 -3.66
C ASN A 43 4.57 0.04 -4.25
N LEU A 44 4.05 1.10 -3.63
CA LEU A 44 4.49 2.46 -3.88
C LEU A 44 5.95 2.59 -3.44
N GLN A 45 6.88 2.63 -4.40
CA GLN A 45 8.30 2.84 -4.13
C GLN A 45 8.61 4.34 -4.16
N PRO A 46 9.03 4.94 -3.03
CA PRO A 46 9.53 6.31 -3.03
C PRO A 46 10.82 6.36 -3.86
N VAL A 47 10.88 7.27 -4.84
CA VAL A 47 12.07 7.43 -5.71
C VAL A 47 12.91 8.66 -5.35
N ASP A 48 12.26 9.72 -4.84
CA ASP A 48 12.91 11.00 -4.56
C ASP A 48 12.95 11.28 -3.05
N TYR A 49 14.04 10.87 -2.40
CA TYR A 49 14.31 11.20 -1.00
C TYR A 49 15.81 11.48 -0.77
N PRO A 50 16.16 12.24 0.29
CA PRO A 50 17.56 12.54 0.60
C PRO A 50 18.38 11.30 0.96
N ASP A 51 19.68 11.38 0.74
CA ASP A 51 20.67 10.35 1.03
C ASP A 51 20.78 9.97 2.53
N TRP A 52 20.40 10.86 3.44
CA TRP A 52 20.31 10.57 4.89
C TRP A 52 19.02 9.85 5.31
N CYS A 53 18.18 9.51 4.34
CA CYS A 53 16.97 8.72 4.54
C CYS A 53 17.05 7.36 3.84
N GLU A 54 16.20 6.44 4.26
CA GLU A 54 16.05 5.12 3.64
C GLU A 54 14.60 4.66 3.63
N VAL A 55 14.29 3.72 2.75
CA VAL A 55 12.95 3.14 2.62
C VAL A 55 12.85 1.90 3.49
N ILE A 56 11.85 1.86 4.36
CA ILE A 56 11.48 0.67 5.13
C ILE A 56 10.10 0.18 4.70
N LYS A 57 9.94 -1.14 4.61
CA LYS A 57 8.63 -1.77 4.45
C LYS A 57 7.97 -1.90 5.81
N LYS A 58 6.71 -1.47 5.92
CA LYS A 58 5.94 -1.70 7.14
C LYS A 58 5.52 -3.16 7.21
N PRO A 59 5.72 -3.85 8.36
CA PRO A 59 5.29 -5.23 8.52
C PRO A 59 3.78 -5.34 8.30
N ASP A 60 3.35 -6.47 7.74
CA ASP A 60 1.95 -6.81 7.50
C ASP A 60 1.17 -5.78 6.67
N SER A 61 1.87 -4.98 5.86
CA SER A 61 1.26 -4.01 4.96
C SER A 61 2.04 -3.87 3.67
N CYS A 62 1.34 -3.45 2.62
CA CYS A 62 1.94 -3.18 1.31
C CYS A 62 2.51 -1.75 1.18
N LEU A 63 2.81 -1.11 2.33
CA LEU A 63 3.26 0.27 2.39
C LEU A 63 4.77 0.33 2.66
N SER A 64 5.46 1.06 1.79
CA SER A 64 6.84 1.47 2.01
C SER A 64 6.88 2.92 2.45
N VAL A 65 7.66 3.23 3.49
CA VAL A 65 7.81 4.60 4.01
C VAL A 65 9.28 4.99 4.05
N VAL A 66 9.54 6.27 3.83
CA VAL A 66 10.89 6.83 3.96
C VAL A 66 11.10 7.27 5.41
N VAL A 67 12.18 6.83 6.05
CA VAL A 67 12.56 7.18 7.42
C VAL A 67 13.99 7.71 7.48
N MET A 68 14.35 8.36 8.60
CA MET A 68 15.72 8.82 8.82
C MET A 68 16.64 7.65 9.16
N LYS A 69 17.79 7.53 8.50
CA LYS A 69 18.81 6.50 8.84
C LYS A 69 19.29 6.61 10.30
N ALA A 70 19.39 7.83 10.81
CA ALA A 70 19.80 8.07 12.19
C ALA A 70 18.74 7.67 13.22
N ASN A 71 17.46 7.63 12.83
CA ASN A 71 16.36 7.25 13.70
C ASN A 71 15.15 6.78 12.88
N HIS A 72 14.98 5.46 12.76
CA HIS A 72 13.91 4.85 11.96
C HIS A 72 12.49 5.12 12.51
N LYS A 73 12.37 5.68 13.73
CA LYS A 73 11.08 6.11 14.29
C LYS A 73 10.58 7.42 13.68
N LEU A 74 11.44 8.20 13.04
CA LEU A 74 11.09 9.49 12.46
C LEU A 74 10.85 9.35 10.95
N PRO A 75 9.66 9.74 10.44
CA PRO A 75 9.41 9.78 9.01
C PRO A 75 10.28 10.85 8.34
N CYS A 76 10.85 10.51 7.19
CA CYS A 76 11.61 11.45 6.39
C CYS A 76 10.64 12.37 5.63
N LEU A 77 10.62 13.66 6.01
CA LEU A 77 9.79 14.66 5.36
C LEU A 77 10.59 15.37 4.27
N TYR A 78 10.55 14.88 3.03
CA TYR A 78 11.08 15.58 1.86
C TYR A 78 9.94 16.20 1.06
N GLY A 79 10.07 17.46 0.64
CA GLY A 79 9.08 18.15 -0.19
C GLY A 79 7.85 18.75 0.51
N LYS A 80 7.57 18.45 1.79
CA LYS A 80 6.52 19.13 2.59
C LYS A 80 7.11 20.10 3.62
N ARG A 81 7.75 21.18 3.15
CA ARG A 81 7.89 22.39 3.98
C ARG A 81 6.49 23.03 4.07
N GLY A 82 5.72 22.70 5.11
CA GLY A 82 4.56 23.53 5.47
C GLY A 82 3.27 22.85 5.95
N LYS A 83 3.15 21.52 5.97
CA LYS A 83 2.06 20.87 6.70
C LYS A 83 2.62 19.73 7.54
N ARG A 84 2.89 20.03 8.82
CA ARG A 84 2.79 18.99 9.86
C ARG A 84 1.42 18.32 9.66
N PRO A 85 1.33 17.01 9.49
CA PRO A 85 0.08 16.31 9.75
C PRO A 85 -0.39 16.75 11.14
N ASP A 86 -1.64 17.19 11.27
CA ASP A 86 -2.25 17.63 12.53
C ASP A 86 -2.27 16.51 13.61
N THR A 87 -1.78 15.31 13.25
CA THR A 87 -1.64 14.11 14.04
C THR A 87 -0.20 13.82 14.50
N TRP A 88 0.72 14.79 14.48
CA TRP A 88 2.00 14.65 15.20
C TRP A 88 1.73 14.63 16.72
N LYS A 89 1.53 13.42 17.27
CA LYS A 89 1.72 13.16 18.69
C LYS A 89 3.21 13.38 18.99
N SER A 90 3.48 14.18 20.02
CA SER A 90 4.84 14.49 20.46
C SER A 90 5.57 13.23 20.92
N ASP A 91 6.91 13.28 20.88
CA ASP A 91 7.84 12.19 21.24
C ASP A 91 7.74 11.69 22.70
N ASN A 92 6.73 12.09 23.46
CA ASN A 92 6.50 11.70 24.85
C ASN A 92 5.25 10.85 25.06
N ASP A 93 4.49 10.49 24.01
CA ASP A 93 3.39 9.54 24.16
C ASP A 93 3.93 8.10 24.17
N PRO A 94 3.82 7.36 25.29
CA PRO A 94 4.14 5.95 25.29
C PRO A 94 3.19 5.22 24.34
N ILE A 95 3.75 4.39 23.46
CA ILE A 95 2.98 3.44 22.65
C ILE A 95 2.69 2.20 23.53
N PHE A 96 1.91 2.39 24.58
CA PHE A 96 1.20 1.35 25.34
C PHE A 96 -0.11 1.91 25.87
#